data_AF-A0A3D1J350-F1
#
_entry.id   AF-A0A3D1J350-F1
#
_cell.length_a   1.000
_cell.length_b   1.000
_cell.length_c   1.000
_cell.angle_alpha   90.00
_cell.angle_beta   90.00
_cell.angle_gamma   90.00
#
_symmetry.space_group_name_H-M   'P 1'
#
loop_
_entity.id
_entity.type
_entity.pdbx_description
1 polymer ?
#
loop_
_entity_poly.entity_id
_entity_poly.type
_entity_poly.pdbx_seq_one_letter_code
_entity_poly.pdbx_strand_id
1 'polypeptide(L)'
;NLHMVAHAGISEHLVDSEHCLKMGECLCGAAAAHKLTVVHDLRQMDETNTMQCHREGFVTVSVFHIHAHEQHLGFFNLHFRQPKIFDRREVALLETLGQLLGIAIENMRLANREREMAVSEERNLVAQGLHDSIAQGLTFLNLQVQMLDDSLQNGNLDEAAEIVPALQAGVQESYDDVRELLVNFRSRLAEGDLIASLENTVAKFERQTGIATEFIADADGAPFPREQQLQVLFIVQEALSNIRKHAMATKVEIRLTDRHHFALTIHDNGVGFDAAILRSQSERHVGLNIMHERAQRIHASLAVTSETGNGATVTLNLPYEQRLAA
;
A
#
# COMPACT_ATOMS: atom_id res chain seq x y z
N ASN A 1 24.25 0.62 25.73
CA ASN A 1 25.53 0.84 25.03
C ASN A 1 25.37 2.00 24.07
N LEU A 2 26.42 2.80 23.90
CA LEU A 2 26.51 3.79 22.83
C LEU A 2 27.13 3.12 21.61
N HIS A 3 26.53 3.39 20.45
CA HIS A 3 27.03 2.91 19.17
C HIS A 3 27.40 4.11 18.31
N MET A 4 28.61 4.12 17.78
CA MET A 4 29.03 5.14 16.83
C MET A 4 28.42 4.83 15.47
N VAL A 5 27.50 5.69 15.02
CA VAL A 5 26.77 5.50 13.75
C VAL A 5 27.35 6.32 12.59
N ALA A 6 28.06 7.40 12.91
CA ALA A 6 28.70 8.28 11.94
C ALA A 6 29.90 8.98 12.59
N HIS A 7 30.94 9.25 11.81
CA HIS A 7 32.11 9.99 12.27
C HIS A 7 32.75 10.76 11.10
N ALA A 8 33.49 11.81 11.45
CA ALA A 8 34.34 12.55 10.51
C ALA A 8 35.55 13.12 11.27
N GLY A 9 36.74 13.01 10.69
CA GLY A 9 37.96 13.64 11.24
C GLY A 9 38.58 12.94 12.46
N ILE A 10 38.12 11.73 12.82
CA ILE A 10 38.75 10.85 13.81
C ILE A 10 39.37 9.62 13.13
N SER A 11 40.36 8.98 13.75
CA SER A 11 41.10 7.86 13.15
C SER A 11 40.26 6.57 13.12
N GLU A 12 40.55 5.66 12.19
CA GLU A 12 39.92 4.32 12.16
C GLU A 12 40.20 3.52 13.44
N HIS A 13 41.38 3.68 14.04
CA HIS A 13 41.71 3.03 15.30
C HIS A 13 40.78 3.48 16.44
N LEU A 14 40.46 4.77 16.53
CA LEU A 14 39.50 5.27 17.52
C LEU A 14 38.11 4.70 17.26
N VAL A 15 37.68 4.73 16.00
CA VAL A 15 36.37 4.22 15.58
C VAL A 15 36.23 2.76 15.98
N ASP A 16 37.21 1.90 15.71
CA ASP A 16 37.16 0.48 16.05
C ASP A 16 37.16 0.25 17.57
N SER A 17 37.96 1.01 18.31
CA SER A 17 38.06 0.89 19.77
C SER A 17 36.84 1.43 20.53
N GLU A 18 36.14 2.41 19.95
CA GLU A 18 34.99 3.10 20.56
C GLU A 18 33.68 2.85 19.81
N HIS A 19 33.65 1.88 18.88
CA HIS A 19 32.49 1.58 18.04
C HIS A 19 31.25 1.24 18.87
N CYS A 20 31.46 0.50 19.97
CA CYS A 20 30.45 0.10 20.93
C CYS A 20 31.01 0.24 22.35
N LEU A 21 30.53 1.23 23.10
CA LEU A 21 30.94 1.49 24.48
C LEU A 21 29.77 1.27 25.43
N LYS A 22 30.03 0.74 26.63
CA LYS A 22 29.01 0.78 27.68
C LYS A 22 28.90 2.21 28.23
N MET A 23 27.69 2.56 28.63
CA MET A 23 27.43 3.85 29.28
C MET A 23 28.29 3.94 30.54
N GLY A 24 29.07 5.01 30.67
CA GLY A 24 29.98 5.24 31.80
C GLY A 24 31.41 4.71 31.64
N GLU A 25 31.75 3.96 30.58
CA GLU A 25 33.13 3.52 30.32
C GLU A 25 34.02 4.63 29.71
N CYS A 26 33.40 5.71 29.21
CA CYS A 26 34.10 6.92 28.77
C CYS A 26 33.34 8.18 29.20
N LEU A 27 33.97 9.35 29.06
CA LEU A 27 33.35 10.64 29.40
C LEU A 27 32.07 10.91 28.60
N CYS A 28 32.09 10.61 27.30
CA CYS A 28 30.91 10.72 26.44
C CYS A 28 29.79 9.79 26.92
N GLY A 29 30.15 8.58 27.37
CA GLY A 29 29.23 7.62 27.98
C GLY A 29 28.64 8.06 29.31
N ALA A 30 29.43 8.75 30.14
CA ALA A 30 28.97 9.29 31.41
C ALA A 30 28.03 10.50 31.21
N ALA A 31 28.42 11.46 30.38
CA ALA A 31 27.56 12.58 29.97
C ALA A 31 26.26 12.08 29.34
N ALA A 32 26.36 10.98 28.57
CA ALA A 32 25.21 10.36 27.96
C ALA A 32 24.23 9.73 28.95
N ALA A 33 24.74 9.15 30.04
CA ALA A 33 23.89 8.50 31.06
C ALA A 33 23.06 9.54 31.82
N HIS A 34 23.62 10.72 32.04
CA HIS A 34 22.98 11.80 32.79
C HIS A 34 22.17 12.75 31.91
N LYS A 35 22.20 12.55 30.59
CA LYS A 35 21.57 13.46 29.62
C LYS A 35 22.03 14.92 29.81
N LEU A 36 23.35 15.13 29.93
CA LEU A 36 23.96 16.46 30.10
C LEU A 36 24.84 16.88 28.92
N THR A 37 24.69 18.14 28.49
CA THR A 37 25.66 18.82 27.63
C THR A 37 26.89 19.10 28.47
N VAL A 38 28.04 18.51 28.10
CA VAL A 38 29.29 18.67 28.87
C VAL A 38 30.45 18.92 27.93
N VAL A 39 31.33 19.83 28.32
CA VAL A 39 32.63 20.07 27.67
C VAL A 39 33.72 19.62 28.63
N HIS A 40 34.49 18.61 28.20
CA HIS A 40 35.60 18.07 28.97
C HIS A 40 36.93 18.62 28.46
N ASP A 41 37.73 19.18 29.36
CA ASP A 41 39.14 19.50 29.13
C ASP A 41 40.00 18.30 29.58
N LEU A 42 40.48 17.52 28.61
CA LEU A 42 41.20 16.27 28.88
C LEU A 42 42.57 16.50 29.53
N ARG A 43 43.11 17.72 29.45
CA ARG A 43 44.39 18.09 30.08
C ARG A 43 44.31 18.15 31.61
N GLN A 44 43.09 18.24 32.15
CA GLN A 44 42.84 18.28 33.60
C GLN A 44 42.57 16.89 34.17
N MET A 45 42.64 15.83 33.35
CA MET A 45 42.44 14.46 33.79
C MET A 45 43.73 13.86 34.37
N ASP A 46 43.54 12.94 35.31
CA ASP A 46 44.62 12.19 35.94
C ASP A 46 45.28 11.22 34.93
N GLU A 47 46.61 11.20 34.85
CA GLU A 47 47.38 10.50 33.79
C GLU A 47 47.14 8.98 33.79
N THR A 48 46.72 8.42 34.92
CA THR A 48 46.50 6.98 35.15
C THR A 48 45.25 6.43 34.46
N ASN A 49 44.30 7.27 34.05
CA ASN A 49 43.06 6.86 33.38
C ASN A 49 42.89 7.54 32.01
N THR A 50 43.95 7.47 31.20
CA THR A 50 44.02 8.12 29.90
C THR A 50 43.08 7.47 28.88
N MET A 51 41.97 8.16 28.59
CA MET A 51 40.99 7.79 27.57
C MET A 51 41.63 7.70 26.17
N GLN A 52 41.09 6.85 25.30
CA GLN A 52 41.63 6.62 23.95
C GLN A 52 41.66 7.90 23.10
N CYS A 53 40.64 8.74 23.20
CA CYS A 53 40.60 10.05 22.55
C CYS A 53 41.76 10.99 23.01
N HIS A 54 42.18 10.94 24.29
CA HIS A 54 43.35 11.69 24.76
C HIS A 54 44.65 11.15 24.17
N ARG A 55 44.77 9.83 24.04
CA ARG A 55 45.94 9.17 23.41
C ARG A 55 46.09 9.55 21.93
N GLU A 56 44.99 9.88 21.24
CA GLU A 56 45.02 10.40 19.86
C GLU A 56 45.38 11.90 19.76
N GLY A 57 45.64 12.56 20.90
CA GLY A 57 46.02 13.96 20.96
C GLY A 57 44.85 14.94 20.99
N PHE A 58 43.62 14.49 21.23
CA PHE A 58 42.52 15.40 21.54
C PHE A 58 42.68 15.93 22.96
N VAL A 59 42.46 17.23 23.12
CA VAL A 59 42.58 17.94 24.40
C VAL A 59 41.24 18.50 24.88
N THR A 60 40.26 18.61 24.00
CA THR A 60 38.89 19.00 24.34
C THR A 60 37.90 18.07 23.65
N VAL A 61 36.92 17.57 24.42
CA VAL A 61 35.80 16.77 23.92
C VAL A 61 34.51 17.35 24.45
N SER A 62 33.59 17.71 23.56
CA SER A 62 32.27 18.22 23.93
C SER A 62 31.17 17.27 23.47
N VAL A 63 30.19 17.05 24.33
CA VAL A 63 29.08 16.12 24.15
C VAL A 63 27.79 16.94 24.11
N PHE A 64 27.02 16.81 23.03
CA PHE A 64 25.76 17.50 22.84
C PHE A 64 24.63 16.51 22.51
N HIS A 65 23.41 16.84 22.94
CA HIS A 65 22.24 15.97 22.78
C HIS A 65 21.58 16.09 21.42
N ILE A 66 21.29 14.93 20.83
CA ILE A 66 20.33 14.79 19.75
C ILE A 66 19.01 14.34 20.37
N HIS A 67 18.00 15.20 20.33
CA HIS A 67 16.70 14.92 20.94
C HIS A 67 15.58 15.57 20.13
N ALA A 68 14.39 14.96 20.20
CA ALA A 68 13.18 15.48 19.60
C ALA A 68 12.06 15.41 20.63
N HIS A 69 11.39 16.54 20.89
CA HIS A 69 10.43 16.66 21.99
C HIS A 69 11.04 16.19 23.33
N GLU A 70 10.41 15.25 24.04
CA GLU A 70 10.93 14.67 25.29
C GLU A 70 11.82 13.43 25.06
N GLN A 71 11.99 13.00 23.81
CA GLN A 71 12.71 11.78 23.49
C GLN A 71 14.18 12.07 23.16
N HIS A 72 15.05 11.43 23.93
CA HIS A 72 16.49 11.45 23.69
C HIS A 72 16.86 10.42 22.62
N LEU A 73 17.44 10.88 21.51
CA LEU A 73 17.75 10.04 20.35
C LEU A 73 19.21 9.61 20.28
N GLY A 74 20.13 10.46 20.76
CA GLY A 74 21.56 10.17 20.71
C GLY A 74 22.42 11.39 21.07
N PHE A 75 23.69 11.32 20.68
CA PHE A 75 24.69 12.34 20.97
C PHE A 75 25.53 12.62 19.75
N PHE A 76 26.00 13.85 19.62
CA PHE A 76 27.12 14.15 18.75
C PHE A 76 28.27 14.74 19.57
N ASN A 77 29.48 14.37 19.20
CA ASN A 77 30.69 14.74 19.93
C ASN A 77 31.60 15.57 19.02
N LEU A 78 32.16 16.65 19.54
CA LEU A 78 33.21 17.41 18.85
C LEU A 78 34.54 17.25 19.59
N HIS A 79 35.58 16.94 18.83
CA HIS A 79 36.92 16.67 19.35
C HIS A 79 37.90 17.71 18.81
N PHE A 80 38.70 18.31 19.68
CA PHE A 80 39.67 19.34 19.30
C PHE A 80 41.06 18.98 19.82
N ARG A 81 42.08 19.12 18.97
CA ARG A 81 43.51 18.97 19.33
C ARG A 81 44.10 20.24 19.94
N GLN A 82 43.36 21.35 19.88
CA GLN A 82 43.69 22.59 20.56
C GLN A 82 42.63 22.88 21.62
N PRO A 83 42.99 23.55 22.74
CA PRO A 83 42.03 23.90 23.77
C PRO A 83 40.89 24.75 23.21
N LYS A 84 39.65 24.28 23.34
CA LYS A 84 38.45 24.99 22.90
C LYS A 84 37.56 25.30 24.09
N ILE A 85 37.27 26.59 24.29
CA ILE A 85 36.24 27.05 25.20
C ILE A 85 35.04 27.45 24.34
N PHE A 86 33.87 26.97 24.72
CA PHE A 86 32.61 27.36 24.09
C PHE A 86 31.96 28.49 24.90
N ASP A 87 31.62 29.58 24.23
CA ASP A 87 30.80 30.61 24.87
C ASP A 87 29.31 30.18 24.93
N ARG A 88 28.48 30.95 25.64
CA ARG A 88 27.05 30.63 25.79
C ARG A 88 26.29 30.59 24.46
N ARG A 89 26.71 31.37 23.46
CA ARG A 89 26.05 31.41 22.14
C ARG A 89 26.44 30.18 21.32
N GLU A 90 27.70 29.77 21.38
CA GLU A 90 28.18 28.56 20.71
C GLU A 90 27.52 27.30 21.30
N VAL A 91 27.40 27.21 22.63
CA VAL A 91 26.67 26.11 23.28
C VAL A 91 25.20 26.10 22.83
N ALA A 92 24.51 27.24 22.90
CA ALA A 92 23.10 27.32 22.48
C ALA A 92 22.89 26.96 21.00
N LEU A 93 23.81 27.35 20.12
CA LEU A 93 23.78 26.97 18.70
C LEU A 93 23.92 25.45 18.54
N LEU A 94 24.87 24.83 19.23
CA LEU A 94 25.12 23.39 19.15
C LEU A 94 23.96 22.58 19.74
N GLU A 95 23.36 23.05 20.83
CA GLU A 95 22.12 22.47 21.38
C GLU A 95 20.96 22.57 20.38
N THR A 96 20.80 23.73 19.72
CA THR A 96 19.78 23.92 18.66
C THR A 96 20.01 22.97 17.48
N LEU A 97 21.27 22.79 17.05
CA LEU A 97 21.62 21.83 16.00
C LEU A 97 21.28 20.39 16.40
N GLY A 98 21.52 20.03 17.67
CA GLY A 98 21.13 18.74 18.22
C GLY A 98 19.62 18.50 18.18
N GLN A 99 18.82 19.54 18.49
CA GLN A 99 17.36 19.50 18.39
C GLN A 99 16.89 19.38 16.93
N LEU A 100 17.45 20.16 16.01
CA LEU A 100 17.11 20.09 14.58
C LEU A 100 17.45 18.72 13.98
N LEU A 101 18.60 18.15 14.33
CA LEU A 101 19.00 16.82 13.92
C LEU A 101 18.03 15.76 14.49
N GLY A 102 17.60 15.94 15.74
CA GLY A 102 16.63 15.03 16.36
C GLY A 102 15.29 15.04 15.62
N ILE A 103 14.76 16.22 15.31
CA ILE A 103 13.52 16.37 14.53
C ILE A 103 13.67 15.71 13.14
N ALA A 104 14.80 15.93 12.46
CA ALA A 104 15.04 15.34 11.15
C ALA A 104 15.07 13.80 11.19
N ILE A 105 15.74 13.21 12.19
CA ILE A 105 15.78 11.75 12.40
C ILE A 105 14.38 11.19 12.65
N GLU A 106 13.57 11.86 13.49
CA GLU A 106 12.23 11.38 13.79
C GLU A 106 11.29 11.49 12.58
N ASN A 107 11.38 12.57 11.80
CA ASN A 107 10.65 12.71 10.54
C ASN A 107 11.02 11.59 9.54
N MET A 108 12.31 11.24 9.43
CA MET A 108 12.73 10.12 8.59
C MET A 108 12.18 8.78 9.08
N ARG A 109 12.14 8.56 10.40
CA ARG A 109 11.54 7.35 10.99
C ARG A 109 10.03 7.28 10.75
N LEU A 110 9.33 8.39 10.90
CA LEU A 110 7.90 8.48 10.61
C LEU A 110 7.62 8.18 9.14
N ALA A 111 8.35 8.80 8.22
CA ALA A 111 8.21 8.54 6.78
C ALA A 111 8.51 7.07 6.42
N ASN A 112 9.52 6.46 7.05
CA ASN A 112 9.80 5.03 6.85
C ASN A 112 8.67 4.14 7.40
N ARG A 113 8.14 4.43 8.59
CA ARG A 113 6.99 3.68 9.14
C ARG A 113 5.75 3.83 8.29
N GLU A 114 5.46 5.03 7.81
CA GLU A 114 4.36 5.30 6.89
C GLU A 114 4.51 4.47 5.61
N ARG A 115 5.72 4.43 5.06
CA ARG A 115 6.03 3.58 3.89
C ARG A 115 5.87 2.09 4.18
N GLU A 116 6.34 1.61 5.33
CA GLU A 116 6.18 0.21 5.75
C GLU A 116 4.71 -0.16 5.94
N MET A 117 3.92 0.72 6.58
CA MET A 117 2.48 0.54 6.73
C MET A 117 1.78 0.52 5.37
N ALA A 118 2.11 1.46 4.48
CA ALA A 118 1.53 1.51 3.14
C ALA A 118 1.82 0.23 2.32
N VAL A 119 3.02 -0.35 2.46
CA VAL A 119 3.40 -1.64 1.84
C VAL A 119 2.67 -2.81 2.50
N SER A 120 2.49 -2.78 3.83
CA SER A 120 1.77 -3.83 4.56
C SER A 120 0.28 -3.83 4.23
N GLU A 121 -0.35 -2.67 4.15
CA GLU A 121 -1.74 -2.51 3.71
C GLU A 121 -1.92 -3.06 2.29
N GLU A 122 -1.00 -2.73 1.38
CA GLU A 122 -1.02 -3.25 0.02
C GLU A 122 -0.92 -4.79 0.01
N ARG A 123 0.00 -5.38 0.79
CA ARG A 123 0.11 -6.84 0.92
C ARG A 123 -1.16 -7.47 1.48
N ASN A 124 -1.80 -6.85 2.45
CA ASN A 124 -3.04 -7.36 3.03
C ASN A 124 -4.20 -7.29 2.03
N LEU A 125 -4.30 -6.19 1.26
CA LEU A 125 -5.27 -6.05 0.18
C LEU A 125 -5.05 -7.08 -0.93
N VAL A 126 -3.79 -7.36 -1.29
CA VAL A 126 -3.40 -8.42 -2.23
C VAL A 126 -3.83 -9.78 -1.70
N ALA A 127 -3.52 -10.07 -0.43
CA ALA A 127 -3.87 -11.34 0.19
C ALA A 127 -5.39 -11.54 0.22
N GLN A 128 -6.16 -10.49 0.53
CA GLN A 128 -7.63 -10.54 0.51
C GLN A 128 -8.19 -10.74 -0.91
N GLY A 129 -7.72 -9.97 -1.90
CA GLY A 129 -8.19 -10.11 -3.28
C GLY A 129 -7.90 -11.49 -3.89
N LEU A 130 -6.71 -12.02 -3.63
CA LEU A 130 -6.33 -13.39 -4.01
C LEU A 130 -7.15 -14.43 -3.27
N HIS A 131 -7.30 -14.28 -1.95
CA HIS A 131 -8.06 -15.22 -1.14
C HIS A 131 -9.52 -15.29 -1.59
N ASP A 132 -10.16 -14.14 -1.83
CA ASP A 132 -11.57 -14.08 -2.24
C ASP A 132 -11.77 -14.76 -3.61
N SER A 133 -10.94 -14.41 -4.62
CA SER A 133 -11.04 -15.01 -5.97
C SER A 133 -10.72 -16.51 -5.99
N ILE A 134 -9.64 -16.94 -5.32
CA ILE A 134 -9.22 -18.36 -5.32
C ILE A 134 -10.20 -19.21 -4.50
N ALA A 135 -10.63 -18.75 -3.32
CA ALA A 135 -11.56 -19.49 -2.49
C ALA A 135 -12.90 -19.71 -3.21
N GLN A 136 -13.39 -18.70 -3.93
CA GLN A 136 -14.63 -18.80 -4.69
C GLN A 136 -14.50 -19.75 -5.89
N GLY A 137 -13.42 -19.66 -6.67
CA GLY A 137 -13.16 -20.59 -7.77
C GLY A 137 -13.07 -22.03 -7.27
N LEU A 138 -12.38 -22.28 -6.15
CA LEU A 138 -12.28 -23.60 -5.55
C LEU A 138 -13.63 -24.14 -5.05
N THR A 139 -14.47 -23.29 -4.42
CA THR A 139 -15.82 -23.70 -4.00
C THR A 139 -16.69 -24.08 -5.18
N PHE A 140 -16.67 -23.29 -6.27
CA PHE A 140 -17.41 -23.60 -7.49
C PHE A 140 -16.96 -24.95 -8.09
N LEU A 141 -15.64 -25.16 -8.22
CA LEU A 141 -15.10 -26.41 -8.74
C LEU A 141 -15.50 -27.61 -7.86
N ASN A 142 -15.48 -27.45 -6.54
CA ASN A 142 -15.87 -28.51 -5.62
C ASN A 142 -17.36 -28.91 -5.78
N LEU A 143 -18.26 -27.92 -5.94
CA LEU A 143 -19.67 -28.18 -6.21
C LEU A 143 -19.88 -28.90 -7.55
N GLN A 144 -19.21 -28.45 -8.61
CA GLN A 144 -19.30 -29.08 -9.93
C GLN A 144 -18.78 -30.53 -9.91
N VAL A 145 -17.73 -30.82 -9.13
CA VAL A 145 -17.23 -32.19 -8.93
C VAL A 145 -18.25 -33.06 -8.19
N GLN A 146 -18.93 -32.53 -7.17
CA GLN A 146 -19.99 -33.26 -6.45
C GLN A 146 -21.17 -33.58 -7.37
N MET A 147 -21.63 -32.61 -8.18
CA MET A 147 -22.70 -32.81 -9.16
C MET A 147 -22.33 -33.85 -10.23
N LEU A 148 -21.05 -33.86 -10.64
CA LEU A 148 -20.54 -34.86 -11.58
C LEU A 148 -20.59 -36.26 -10.97
N ASP A 149 -20.16 -36.42 -9.71
CA ASP A 149 -20.19 -37.71 -9.02
C ASP A 149 -21.63 -38.22 -8.84
N ASP A 150 -22.56 -37.36 -8.42
CA ASP A 150 -23.98 -37.71 -8.29
C ASP A 150 -24.60 -38.10 -9.63
N SER A 151 -24.29 -37.39 -10.72
CA SER A 151 -24.80 -37.72 -12.07
C SER A 151 -24.26 -39.08 -12.55
N LEU A 152 -22.99 -39.37 -12.29
CA LEU A 152 -22.38 -40.67 -12.64
C LEU A 152 -22.97 -41.82 -11.82
N GLN A 153 -23.21 -41.62 -10.51
CA GLN A 153 -23.82 -42.63 -9.65
C GLN A 153 -25.27 -42.96 -10.07
N ASN A 154 -26.02 -41.95 -10.55
CA ASN A 154 -27.40 -42.13 -11.01
C ASN A 154 -27.51 -42.61 -12.47
N GLY A 155 -26.39 -42.73 -13.20
CA GLY A 155 -26.37 -43.15 -14.60
C GLY A 155 -26.81 -42.06 -15.60
N ASN A 156 -26.88 -40.80 -15.16
CA ASN A 156 -27.24 -39.64 -15.98
C ASN A 156 -26.02 -39.18 -16.81
N LEU A 157 -25.65 -39.97 -17.81
CA LEU A 157 -24.44 -39.70 -18.61
C LEU A 157 -24.51 -38.40 -19.42
N ASP A 158 -25.71 -37.98 -19.84
CA ASP A 158 -25.90 -36.71 -20.56
C ASP A 158 -25.62 -35.49 -19.67
N GLU A 159 -26.08 -35.53 -18.41
CA GLU A 159 -25.85 -34.48 -17.41
C GLU A 159 -24.36 -34.43 -17.01
N ALA A 160 -23.73 -35.60 -16.83
CA ALA A 160 -22.29 -35.70 -16.59
C ALA A 160 -21.46 -35.12 -17.74
N ALA A 161 -21.89 -35.32 -18.99
CA ALA A 161 -21.23 -34.80 -20.18
C ALA A 161 -21.30 -33.26 -20.28
N GLU A 162 -22.35 -32.63 -19.74
CA GLU A 162 -22.47 -31.16 -19.68
C GLU A 162 -21.64 -30.53 -18.54
N ILE A 163 -21.42 -31.25 -17.44
CA ILE A 163 -20.68 -30.75 -16.28
C ILE A 163 -19.16 -30.65 -16.57
N VAL A 164 -18.61 -31.56 -17.39
CA VAL A 164 -17.17 -31.59 -17.70
C VAL A 164 -16.68 -30.31 -18.41
N PRO A 165 -17.35 -29.80 -19.47
CA PRO A 165 -17.02 -28.50 -20.05
C PRO A 165 -17.12 -27.34 -19.06
N ALA A 166 -18.12 -27.35 -18.17
CA ALA A 166 -18.29 -26.31 -17.14
C ALA A 166 -17.14 -26.32 -16.11
N LEU A 167 -16.65 -27.50 -15.72
CA LEU A 167 -15.45 -27.64 -14.89
C LEU A 167 -14.21 -27.06 -15.59
N GLN A 168 -13.99 -27.41 -16.87
CA GLN A 168 -12.86 -26.90 -17.64
C GLN A 168 -12.90 -25.37 -17.78
N ALA A 169 -14.08 -24.82 -18.04
CA ALA A 169 -14.30 -23.38 -18.10
C ALA A 169 -14.01 -22.71 -16.73
N GLY A 170 -14.51 -23.27 -15.63
CA GLY A 170 -14.27 -22.72 -14.28
C GLY A 170 -12.81 -22.76 -13.85
N VAL A 171 -12.05 -23.80 -14.24
CA VAL A 171 -10.60 -23.87 -14.00
C VAL A 171 -9.87 -22.79 -14.81
N GLN A 172 -10.22 -22.63 -16.09
CA GLN A 172 -9.59 -21.62 -16.94
C GLN A 172 -9.92 -20.20 -16.45
N GLU A 173 -11.14 -19.97 -16.01
CA GLU A 173 -11.58 -18.72 -15.39
C GLU A 173 -10.80 -18.42 -14.11
N SER A 174 -10.69 -19.38 -13.18
CA SER A 174 -9.90 -19.21 -11.96
C SER A 174 -8.42 -18.88 -12.27
N TYR A 175 -7.87 -19.46 -13.33
CA TYR A 175 -6.51 -19.17 -13.78
C TYR A 175 -6.37 -17.77 -14.36
N ASP A 176 -7.33 -17.34 -15.19
CA ASP A 176 -7.37 -16.01 -15.78
C ASP A 176 -7.54 -14.93 -14.69
N ASP A 177 -8.39 -15.17 -13.69
CA ASP A 177 -8.62 -14.25 -12.58
C ASP A 177 -7.36 -14.07 -11.71
N VAL A 178 -6.66 -15.17 -11.38
CA VAL A 178 -5.36 -15.10 -10.67
C VAL A 178 -4.32 -14.34 -11.50
N ARG A 179 -4.26 -14.61 -12.81
CA ARG A 179 -3.32 -13.93 -13.70
C ARG A 179 -3.65 -12.44 -13.83
N GLU A 180 -4.92 -12.10 -13.93
CA GLU A 180 -5.41 -10.73 -14.01
C GLU A 180 -5.10 -9.96 -12.73
N LEU A 181 -5.38 -10.54 -11.55
CA LEU A 181 -4.97 -9.99 -10.26
C LEU A 181 -3.46 -9.70 -10.23
N LEU A 182 -2.63 -10.68 -10.58
CA LEU A 182 -1.17 -10.52 -10.58
C LEU A 182 -0.67 -9.42 -11.55
N VAL A 183 -1.33 -9.22 -12.70
CA VAL A 183 -0.96 -8.19 -13.67
C VAL A 183 -1.50 -6.81 -13.27
N ASN A 184 -2.72 -6.73 -12.75
CA ASN A 184 -3.35 -5.48 -12.32
C ASN A 184 -2.66 -4.92 -11.06
N PHE A 185 -2.16 -5.76 -10.15
CA PHE A 185 -1.38 -5.32 -8.99
C PHE A 185 0.02 -4.76 -9.34
N ARG A 186 0.61 -5.16 -10.47
CA ARG A 186 1.90 -4.61 -10.92
C ARG A 186 1.78 -3.18 -11.47
N SER A 187 0.58 -2.78 -11.88
CA SER A 187 0.25 -1.39 -12.16
C SER A 187 0.09 -0.69 -10.83
N ARG A 188 1.19 -0.12 -10.31
CA ARG A 188 1.15 0.77 -9.16
C ARG A 188 -0.09 1.67 -9.31
N LEU A 189 -0.96 1.70 -8.31
CA LEU A 189 -1.78 2.88 -8.04
C LEU A 189 -0.77 4.00 -7.83
N ALA A 190 -0.35 4.61 -8.93
CA ALA A 190 0.64 5.65 -8.95
C ALA A 190 -0.04 6.84 -8.27
N GLU A 191 0.39 7.11 -7.05
CA GLU A 191 0.19 8.38 -6.34
C GLU A 191 -1.21 8.99 -6.54
N GLY A 192 -2.23 8.37 -5.95
CA GLY A 192 -3.44 9.07 -5.51
C GLY A 192 -4.45 9.52 -6.57
N ASP A 193 -4.29 9.18 -7.85
CA ASP A 193 -5.26 9.54 -8.90
C ASP A 193 -6.08 8.32 -9.40
N LEU A 194 -7.34 8.27 -8.95
CA LEU A 194 -8.33 7.29 -9.39
C LEU A 194 -8.57 7.40 -10.90
N ILE A 195 -8.59 8.61 -11.47
CA ILE A 195 -8.89 8.83 -12.88
C ILE A 195 -7.78 8.23 -13.73
N ALA A 196 -6.51 8.56 -13.45
CA ALA A 196 -5.37 7.96 -14.14
C ALA A 196 -5.37 6.42 -14.05
N SER A 197 -5.80 5.86 -12.92
CA SER A 197 -5.89 4.41 -12.73
C SER A 197 -7.01 3.78 -13.58
N LEU A 198 -8.15 4.45 -13.71
CA LEU A 198 -9.25 4.04 -14.58
C LEU A 198 -8.86 4.15 -16.06
N GLU A 199 -8.26 5.27 -16.48
CA GLU A 199 -7.77 5.46 -17.85
C GLU A 199 -6.79 4.36 -18.26
N ASN A 200 -5.82 4.04 -17.39
CA ASN A 200 -4.86 2.96 -17.64
C ASN A 200 -5.55 1.60 -17.76
N THR A 201 -6.55 1.32 -16.93
CA THR A 201 -7.32 0.08 -16.94
C THR A 201 -8.11 -0.06 -18.25
N VAL A 202 -8.81 1.00 -18.64
CA VAL A 202 -9.61 1.06 -19.87
C VAL A 202 -8.71 0.94 -21.12
N ALA A 203 -7.61 1.68 -21.19
CA ALA A 203 -6.66 1.59 -22.29
C ALA A 203 -5.96 0.23 -22.39
N LYS A 204 -5.77 -0.46 -21.26
CA LYS A 204 -5.26 -1.84 -21.26
C LYS A 204 -6.31 -2.81 -21.79
N PHE A 205 -7.57 -2.67 -21.36
CA PHE A 205 -8.67 -3.48 -21.85
C PHE A 205 -8.83 -3.37 -23.37
N GLU A 206 -8.87 -2.16 -23.92
CA GLU A 206 -8.97 -1.92 -25.37
C GLU A 206 -7.83 -2.60 -26.14
N ARG A 207 -6.58 -2.47 -25.66
CA ARG A 207 -5.42 -3.13 -26.27
C ARG A 207 -5.49 -4.66 -26.23
N GLN A 208 -6.10 -5.23 -25.20
CA GLN A 208 -6.16 -6.68 -25.01
C GLN A 208 -7.30 -7.33 -25.80
N THR A 209 -8.44 -6.64 -25.92
CA THR A 209 -9.66 -7.20 -26.51
C THR A 209 -9.92 -6.69 -27.93
N GLY A 210 -9.39 -5.52 -28.29
CA GLY A 210 -9.73 -4.81 -29.52
C GLY A 210 -11.11 -4.15 -29.50
N ILE A 211 -11.83 -4.17 -28.36
CA ILE A 211 -13.13 -3.52 -28.20
C ILE A 211 -12.89 -2.02 -28.01
N ALA A 212 -13.56 -1.18 -28.79
CA ALA A 212 -13.40 0.27 -28.72
C ALA A 212 -13.89 0.80 -27.37
N THR A 213 -13.10 1.65 -26.71
CA THR A 213 -13.49 2.23 -25.42
C THR A 213 -13.58 3.75 -25.47
N GLU A 214 -14.52 4.29 -24.69
CA GLU A 214 -14.67 5.73 -24.49
C GLU A 214 -14.74 6.00 -22.98
N PHE A 215 -13.76 6.73 -22.44
CA PHE A 215 -13.72 7.13 -21.04
C PHE A 215 -13.95 8.63 -20.92
N ILE A 216 -14.96 9.03 -20.15
CA ILE A 216 -15.36 10.43 -19.95
C ILE A 216 -15.44 10.70 -18.45
N ALA A 217 -14.63 11.62 -17.93
CA ALA A 217 -14.69 12.10 -16.56
C ALA A 217 -15.01 13.60 -16.54
N ASP A 218 -15.97 14.03 -15.69
CA ASP A 218 -16.40 15.43 -15.61
C ASP A 218 -15.80 16.23 -14.42
N ALA A 219 -14.85 15.63 -13.70
CA ALA A 219 -14.17 16.23 -12.57
C ALA A 219 -12.69 15.82 -12.51
N ASP A 220 -11.85 16.63 -11.85
CA ASP A 220 -10.42 16.39 -11.64
C ASP A 220 -10.11 15.35 -10.55
N GLY A 221 -11.06 14.47 -10.22
CA GLY A 221 -10.85 13.38 -9.25
C GLY A 221 -10.73 13.88 -7.82
N ALA A 222 -11.83 14.38 -7.23
CA ALA A 222 -11.87 14.73 -5.82
C ALA A 222 -11.27 13.61 -4.94
N PRO A 223 -10.57 13.93 -3.84
CA PRO A 223 -9.80 12.93 -3.11
C PRO A 223 -10.73 11.87 -2.51
N PHE A 224 -10.66 10.67 -3.07
CA PHE A 224 -11.24 9.47 -2.49
C PHE A 224 -10.26 8.88 -1.47
N PRO A 225 -10.73 8.42 -0.30
CA PRO A 225 -9.97 7.49 0.52
C PRO A 225 -9.43 6.35 -0.32
N ARG A 226 -8.20 5.90 -0.04
CA ARG A 226 -7.51 4.85 -0.81
C ARG A 226 -8.36 3.58 -0.96
N GLU A 227 -9.06 3.19 0.09
CA GLU A 227 -9.98 2.05 0.08
C GLU A 227 -11.11 2.22 -0.94
N GLN A 228 -11.71 3.41 -1.02
CA GLN A 228 -12.76 3.72 -1.99
C GLN A 228 -12.24 3.67 -3.43
N GLN A 229 -11.05 4.24 -3.68
CA GLN A 229 -10.40 4.17 -4.99
C GLN A 229 -10.21 2.71 -5.44
N LEU A 230 -9.75 1.86 -4.52
CA LEU A 230 -9.53 0.44 -4.77
C LEU A 230 -10.81 -0.32 -5.09
N GLN A 231 -11.86 -0.15 -4.28
CA GLN A 231 -13.12 -0.87 -4.56
C GLN A 231 -13.75 -0.41 -5.87
N VAL A 232 -13.70 0.89 -6.19
CA VAL A 232 -14.15 1.41 -7.49
C VAL A 232 -13.35 0.77 -8.63
N LEU A 233 -12.03 0.71 -8.51
CA LEU A 233 -11.17 0.11 -9.52
C LEU A 233 -11.47 -1.38 -9.73
N PHE A 234 -11.68 -2.14 -8.65
CA PHE A 234 -12.04 -3.55 -8.72
C PHE A 234 -13.42 -3.77 -9.37
N ILE A 235 -14.40 -2.93 -9.07
CA ILE A 235 -15.72 -2.99 -9.71
C ILE A 235 -15.60 -2.73 -11.22
N VAL A 236 -14.78 -1.77 -11.63
CA VAL A 236 -14.55 -1.49 -13.06
C VAL A 236 -13.85 -2.65 -13.75
N GLN A 237 -12.82 -3.22 -13.14
CA GLN A 237 -12.12 -4.38 -13.69
C GLN A 237 -13.05 -5.58 -13.86
N GLU A 238 -13.87 -5.86 -12.84
CA GLU A 238 -14.85 -6.95 -12.89
C GLU A 238 -15.92 -6.70 -13.97
N ALA A 239 -16.44 -5.48 -14.09
CA ALA A 239 -17.38 -5.13 -15.14
C ALA A 239 -16.77 -5.30 -16.55
N LEU A 240 -15.53 -4.83 -16.76
CA LEU A 240 -14.82 -5.01 -18.03
C LEU A 240 -14.54 -6.49 -18.32
N SER A 241 -14.16 -7.27 -17.31
CA SER A 241 -13.96 -8.72 -17.46
C SER A 241 -15.26 -9.42 -17.90
N ASN A 242 -16.39 -9.05 -17.28
CA ASN A 242 -17.72 -9.55 -17.67
C ASN A 242 -18.07 -9.18 -19.11
N ILE A 243 -17.78 -7.95 -19.56
CA ILE A 243 -18.00 -7.53 -20.95
C ILE A 243 -17.17 -8.38 -21.92
N ARG A 244 -15.88 -8.55 -21.64
CA ARG A 244 -14.98 -9.40 -22.46
C ARG A 244 -15.48 -10.83 -22.57
N LYS A 245 -15.91 -11.42 -21.45
CA LYS A 245 -16.31 -12.84 -21.37
C LYS A 245 -17.69 -13.09 -22.00
N HIS A 246 -18.63 -12.14 -21.87
CA HIS A 246 -20.05 -12.43 -22.10
C HIS A 246 -20.77 -11.51 -23.08
N ALA A 247 -20.36 -10.25 -23.25
CA ALA A 247 -21.19 -9.26 -23.93
C ALA A 247 -21.16 -9.37 -25.45
N MET A 248 -20.10 -9.93 -26.06
CA MET A 248 -19.83 -9.81 -27.51
C MET A 248 -19.93 -8.34 -28.00
N ALA A 249 -19.58 -7.40 -27.12
CA ALA A 249 -19.68 -5.98 -27.38
C ALA A 249 -18.60 -5.51 -28.37
N THR A 250 -18.91 -4.46 -29.10
CA THR A 250 -17.96 -3.79 -30.01
C THR A 250 -17.52 -2.42 -29.48
N LYS A 251 -18.28 -1.85 -28.54
CA LYS A 251 -17.98 -0.58 -27.88
C LYS A 251 -18.35 -0.66 -26.40
N VAL A 252 -17.52 -0.04 -25.56
CA VAL A 252 -17.79 0.21 -24.13
C VAL A 252 -17.65 1.71 -23.85
N GLU A 253 -18.61 2.28 -23.15
CA GLU A 253 -18.57 3.64 -22.63
C GLU A 253 -18.46 3.62 -21.10
N ILE A 254 -17.45 4.30 -20.57
CA ILE A 254 -17.26 4.51 -19.13
C ILE A 254 -17.39 6.00 -18.85
N ARG A 255 -18.35 6.35 -17.99
CA ARG A 255 -18.62 7.72 -17.61
C ARG A 255 -18.51 7.89 -16.10
N LEU A 256 -17.66 8.82 -15.68
CA LEU A 256 -17.51 9.24 -14.30
C LEU A 256 -18.07 10.65 -14.15
N THR A 257 -19.02 10.81 -13.24
CA THR A 257 -19.53 12.12 -12.86
C THR A 257 -19.36 12.37 -11.36
N ASP A 258 -18.79 13.52 -11.00
CA ASP A 258 -18.50 13.86 -9.60
C ASP A 258 -18.88 15.31 -9.24
N ARG A 259 -20.19 15.63 -9.28
CA ARG A 259 -20.69 16.98 -8.94
C ARG A 259 -21.39 17.07 -7.59
N HIS A 260 -22.39 16.23 -7.36
CA HIS A 260 -23.18 16.22 -6.11
C HIS A 260 -23.14 14.86 -5.41
N HIS A 261 -23.02 13.80 -6.19
CA HIS A 261 -22.75 12.43 -5.78
C HIS A 261 -21.77 11.86 -6.80
N PHE A 262 -20.91 10.96 -6.36
CA PHE A 262 -20.07 10.22 -7.29
C PHE A 262 -20.93 9.17 -7.99
N ALA A 263 -20.96 9.21 -9.31
CA ALA A 263 -21.58 8.17 -10.12
C ALA A 263 -20.60 7.70 -11.20
N LEU A 264 -20.44 6.39 -11.28
CA LEU A 264 -19.67 5.72 -12.31
C LEU A 264 -20.59 4.78 -13.08
N THR A 265 -20.63 4.96 -14.39
CA THR A 265 -21.44 4.15 -15.29
C THR A 265 -20.54 3.46 -16.30
N ILE A 266 -20.74 2.15 -16.49
CA ILE A 266 -20.06 1.33 -17.47
C ILE A 266 -21.14 0.72 -18.34
N HIS A 267 -21.17 1.07 -19.62
CA HIS A 267 -22.17 0.62 -20.57
C HIS A 267 -21.51 -0.09 -21.75
N ASP A 268 -22.00 -1.27 -22.11
CA ASP A 268 -21.61 -1.99 -23.32
C ASP A 268 -22.77 -2.05 -24.32
N ASN A 269 -22.44 -2.18 -25.60
CA ASN A 269 -23.42 -2.35 -26.68
C ASN A 269 -23.61 -3.82 -27.11
N GLY A 270 -23.37 -4.75 -26.19
CA GLY A 270 -23.38 -6.18 -26.44
C GLY A 270 -24.77 -6.81 -26.54
N VAL A 271 -24.80 -8.13 -26.45
CA VAL A 271 -26.03 -8.95 -26.56
C VAL A 271 -27.01 -8.75 -25.41
N GLY A 272 -26.57 -8.17 -24.29
CA GLY A 272 -27.37 -8.02 -23.07
C GLY A 272 -27.86 -9.36 -22.50
N PHE A 273 -28.66 -9.30 -21.44
CA PHE A 273 -29.24 -10.46 -20.78
C PHE A 273 -30.56 -10.10 -20.10
N ASP A 274 -31.38 -11.12 -19.82
CA ASP A 274 -32.62 -10.94 -19.06
C ASP A 274 -32.31 -10.83 -17.55
N ALA A 275 -32.40 -9.61 -17.03
CA ALA A 275 -32.17 -9.32 -15.62
C ALA A 275 -33.18 -10.00 -14.67
N ALA A 276 -34.38 -10.39 -15.15
CA ALA A 276 -35.36 -11.12 -14.34
C ALA A 276 -34.93 -12.58 -14.11
N ILE A 277 -34.25 -13.19 -15.07
CA ILE A 277 -33.71 -14.55 -14.96
C ILE A 277 -32.54 -14.57 -13.97
N LEU A 278 -31.68 -13.56 -13.98
CA LEU A 278 -30.53 -13.47 -13.05
C LEU A 278 -30.95 -13.45 -11.57
N ARG A 279 -32.04 -12.77 -11.22
CA ARG A 279 -32.55 -12.72 -9.83
C ARG A 279 -32.99 -14.09 -9.31
N SER A 280 -33.34 -15.01 -10.20
CA SER A 280 -33.74 -16.38 -9.85
C SER A 280 -32.56 -17.37 -9.75
N GLN A 281 -31.38 -16.99 -10.25
CA GLN A 281 -30.16 -17.82 -10.28
C GLN A 281 -28.99 -17.17 -9.52
N SER A 282 -29.28 -16.59 -8.34
CA SER A 282 -28.33 -15.79 -7.54
C SER A 282 -27.00 -16.50 -7.20
N GLU A 283 -26.97 -17.83 -7.22
CA GLU A 283 -25.77 -18.64 -6.95
C GLU A 283 -24.84 -18.81 -8.16
N ARG A 284 -25.32 -18.58 -9.40
CA ARG A 284 -24.52 -18.78 -10.63
C ARG A 284 -23.73 -17.55 -11.09
N HIS A 285 -23.99 -16.37 -10.52
CA HIS A 285 -23.39 -15.11 -10.99
C HIS A 285 -22.44 -14.51 -9.95
N VAL A 286 -21.32 -15.21 -9.71
CA VAL A 286 -20.32 -14.86 -8.70
C VAL A 286 -19.79 -13.43 -8.89
N GLY A 287 -19.46 -13.03 -10.12
CA GLY A 287 -18.93 -11.69 -10.43
C GLY A 287 -19.85 -10.53 -10.02
N LEU A 288 -21.16 -10.66 -10.25
CA LEU A 288 -22.15 -9.65 -9.86
C LEU A 288 -22.26 -9.52 -8.34
N ASN A 289 -22.23 -10.64 -7.61
CA ASN A 289 -22.27 -10.64 -6.14
C ASN A 289 -21.01 -9.98 -5.56
N ILE A 290 -19.83 -10.28 -6.11
CA ILE A 290 -18.57 -9.63 -5.71
C ILE A 290 -18.66 -8.11 -5.88
N MET A 291 -19.14 -7.62 -7.03
CA MET A 291 -19.28 -6.18 -7.24
C MET A 291 -20.25 -5.54 -6.24
N HIS A 292 -21.35 -6.22 -5.89
CA HIS A 292 -22.29 -5.75 -4.86
C HIS A 292 -21.65 -5.70 -3.47
N GLU A 293 -20.94 -6.74 -3.06
CA GLU A 293 -20.23 -6.78 -1.77
C GLU A 293 -19.18 -5.67 -1.69
N ARG A 294 -18.40 -5.45 -2.76
CA ARG A 294 -17.40 -4.37 -2.83
C ARG A 294 -18.04 -2.99 -2.74
N ALA A 295 -19.17 -2.78 -3.42
CA ALA A 295 -19.93 -1.53 -3.31
C ALA A 295 -20.44 -1.33 -1.88
N GLN A 296 -20.96 -2.37 -1.22
CA GLN A 296 -21.42 -2.31 0.16
C GLN A 296 -20.30 -1.97 1.15
N ARG A 297 -19.08 -2.48 0.96
CA ARG A 297 -17.92 -2.17 1.83
C ARG A 297 -17.61 -0.68 1.89
N ILE A 298 -17.88 0.06 0.81
CA ILE A 298 -17.68 1.52 0.74
C ILE A 298 -18.99 2.30 0.89
N HIS A 299 -20.07 1.65 1.35
CA HIS A 299 -21.41 2.24 1.47
C HIS A 299 -21.94 2.85 0.16
N ALA A 300 -21.51 2.31 -0.98
CA ALA A 300 -22.04 2.63 -2.29
C ALA A 300 -23.22 1.71 -2.65
N SER A 301 -24.03 2.16 -3.60
CA SER A 301 -25.04 1.33 -4.25
C SER A 301 -24.57 0.93 -5.64
N LEU A 302 -24.77 -0.33 -5.99
CA LEU A 302 -24.53 -0.85 -7.33
C LEU A 302 -25.88 -1.24 -7.95
N ALA A 303 -26.12 -0.84 -9.18
CA ALA A 303 -27.25 -1.26 -9.98
C ALA A 303 -26.76 -1.81 -11.31
N VAL A 304 -27.36 -2.92 -11.75
CA VAL A 304 -27.09 -3.51 -13.06
C VAL A 304 -28.41 -3.59 -13.82
N THR A 305 -28.44 -2.96 -14.99
CA THR A 305 -29.58 -2.97 -15.90
C THR A 305 -29.12 -3.53 -17.24
N SER A 306 -29.89 -4.45 -17.81
CA SER A 306 -29.60 -5.01 -19.12
C SER A 306 -30.89 -5.32 -19.84
N GLU A 307 -30.84 -5.24 -21.17
CA GLU A 307 -31.92 -5.65 -22.05
C GLU A 307 -31.33 -6.45 -23.20
N THR A 308 -31.95 -7.59 -23.51
CA THR A 308 -31.48 -8.47 -24.59
C THR A 308 -31.44 -7.72 -25.93
N GLY A 309 -30.28 -7.69 -26.56
CA GLY A 309 -29.99 -6.97 -27.80
C GLY A 309 -29.53 -5.52 -27.63
N ASN A 310 -29.62 -4.96 -26.41
CA ASN A 310 -29.28 -3.55 -26.11
C ASN A 310 -28.13 -3.41 -25.09
N GLY A 311 -27.39 -4.49 -24.83
CA GLY A 311 -26.24 -4.49 -23.93
C GLY A 311 -26.59 -4.46 -22.45
N ALA A 312 -25.61 -4.10 -21.63
CA ALA A 312 -25.76 -3.94 -20.19
C ALA A 312 -25.13 -2.63 -19.69
N THR A 313 -25.62 -2.19 -18.53
CA THR A 313 -25.13 -1.01 -17.84
C THR A 313 -24.95 -1.34 -16.36
N VAL A 314 -23.75 -1.10 -15.87
CA VAL A 314 -23.39 -1.14 -14.45
C VAL A 314 -23.27 0.30 -13.95
N THR A 315 -24.00 0.62 -12.89
CA THR A 315 -24.03 1.95 -12.28
C THR A 315 -23.64 1.84 -10.81
N LEU A 316 -22.54 2.49 -10.43
CA LEU A 316 -22.08 2.62 -9.06
C LEU A 316 -22.32 4.04 -8.58
N ASN A 317 -23.07 4.20 -7.49
CA ASN A 317 -23.33 5.50 -6.87
C ASN A 317 -22.81 5.53 -5.44
N LEU A 318 -21.94 6.51 -5.14
CA LEU A 318 -21.43 6.77 -3.80
C LEU A 318 -21.93 8.15 -3.32
N PRO A 319 -22.73 8.20 -2.23
CA PRO A 319 -23.19 9.46 -1.65
C PRO A 319 -22.04 10.34 -1.15
N TYR A 320 -22.19 11.67 -1.27
CA TYR A 320 -21.15 12.63 -0.85
C TYR A 320 -20.77 12.52 0.63
N GLU A 321 -21.74 12.24 1.51
CA GLU A 321 -21.51 12.09 2.95
C GLU A 321 -20.55 10.92 3.27
N GLN A 322 -20.57 9.87 2.45
CA GLN A 322 -19.70 8.70 2.58
C GLN A 322 -18.30 8.93 2.00
N ARG A 323 -18.09 9.99 1.19
CA ARG A 323 -16.76 10.34 0.66
C ARG A 323 -15.86 11.00 1.71
N LEU A 324 -16.42 11.66 2.72
CA LEU A 324 -15.70 12.45 3.72
C LEU A 324 -15.36 11.67 5.01
N ALA A 325 -15.85 10.44 5.14
CA ALA A 325 -15.54 9.58 6.28
C ALA A 325 -14.14 8.97 6.10
N ALA A 326 -13.11 9.71 6.49
CA ALA A 326 -11.77 9.22 6.80
C ALA A 326 -11.33 9.80 8.15
#